data_AF-A0A973AY51-F1
#
_entry.id   AF-A0A973AY51-F1
#
_cell.length_a   1.000
_cell.length_b   1.000
_cell.length_c   1.000
_cell.angle_alpha   90.00
_cell.angle_beta   90.00
_cell.angle_gamma   90.00
#
_symmetry.space_group_name_H-M   'P 1'
#
loop_
_entity.id
_entity.type
_entity.pdbx_description
1 polymer ?
#
loop_
_entity_poly.entity_id
_entity_poly.type
_entity_poly.pdbx_seq_one_letter_code
_entity_poly.pdbx_strand_id
1 'polypeptide(L)'
;TPQLVSWNGGGFDLPVLNYRALVHGVSASRFWEMGESGDHDARDFKYNNYISRYHLRHLDLMDLLAFFQNKANAPLDSLAKLCGFPGKMGMDGSAVWPAYLAGQLNEIRQYCETDVVNTYLMYCRYQLFRAAFTPEEYQLEIDFVKSELRQEAQKNSLSQWDSYLAKFAN
;
A
#
# COMPACT_ATOMS: atom_id res chain seq x y z
N THR A 1 -2.04 17.97 0.78
CA THR A 1 -2.07 16.70 1.55
C THR A 1 -1.65 15.55 0.64
N PRO A 2 -1.10 14.44 1.17
CA PRO A 2 -0.59 13.34 0.35
C PRO A 2 -1.70 12.50 -0.29
N GLN A 3 -1.40 11.72 -1.32
CA GLN A 3 -2.26 10.62 -1.75
C GLN A 3 -1.98 9.39 -0.88
N LEU A 4 -3.03 8.74 -0.39
CA LEU A 4 -2.93 7.45 0.29
C LEU A 4 -3.17 6.35 -0.73
N VAL A 5 -2.16 5.51 -0.96
CA VAL A 5 -2.27 4.36 -1.86
C VAL A 5 -2.29 3.08 -1.03
N SER A 6 -3.20 2.16 -1.34
CA SER A 6 -3.35 0.91 -0.57
C SER A 6 -3.79 -0.24 -1.46
N TRP A 7 -3.65 -1.46 -0.95
CA TRP A 7 -4.33 -2.65 -1.47
C TRP A 7 -5.34 -3.13 -0.43
N ASN A 8 -6.64 -2.97 -0.67
CA ASN A 8 -7.72 -3.25 0.30
C ASN A 8 -7.74 -2.33 1.53
N GLY A 9 -7.20 -1.11 1.43
CA GLY A 9 -7.19 -0.15 2.52
C GLY A 9 -8.58 0.37 2.89
N GLY A 10 -9.50 0.44 1.92
CA GLY A 10 -10.89 0.82 2.18
C GLY A 10 -11.68 -0.28 2.89
N GLY A 11 -11.33 -1.54 2.63
CA GLY A 11 -11.97 -2.70 3.24
C GLY A 11 -11.43 -3.07 4.62
N PHE A 12 -10.22 -2.63 4.97
CA PHE A 12 -9.56 -3.03 6.21
C PHE A 12 -8.81 -1.91 6.93
N ASP A 13 -7.73 -1.38 6.36
CA ASP A 13 -6.78 -0.50 7.06
C ASP A 13 -7.43 0.80 7.59
N LEU A 14 -8.12 1.56 6.72
CA LEU A 14 -8.74 2.82 7.10
C LEU A 14 -9.89 2.64 8.10
N PRO A 15 -10.82 1.67 7.94
CA PRO A 15 -11.80 1.37 8.98
C PRO A 15 -11.16 1.11 10.35
N VAL A 16 -10.11 0.28 10.42
CA VAL A 16 -9.42 -0.03 11.68
C VAL A 16 -8.81 1.24 12.29
N LEU A 17 -8.10 2.04 11.49
CA LEU A 17 -7.50 3.30 11.95
C LEU A 17 -8.55 4.30 12.43
N ASN A 18 -9.68 4.42 11.73
CA ASN A 18 -10.77 5.33 12.10
C ASN A 18 -11.36 4.98 13.47
N TYR A 19 -11.67 3.71 13.71
CA TYR A 19 -12.21 3.28 15.00
C TYR A 19 -11.19 3.45 16.13
N ARG A 20 -9.91 3.18 15.88
CA ARG A 20 -8.85 3.43 16.86
C ARG A 20 -8.69 4.92 17.15
N ALA A 21 -8.71 5.78 16.14
CA ALA A 21 -8.65 7.23 16.32
C ALA A 21 -9.83 7.74 17.16
N LEU A 22 -11.05 7.22 16.95
CA LEU A 22 -12.23 7.55 17.75
C LEU A 22 -12.05 7.13 19.22
N VAL A 23 -11.60 5.90 19.49
CA VAL A 23 -11.36 5.40 20.85
C VAL A 23 -10.32 6.24 21.59
N HIS A 24 -9.33 6.77 20.88
CA HIS A 24 -8.23 7.54 21.45
C HIS A 24 -8.41 9.07 21.36
N GLY A 25 -9.54 9.57 20.85
CA GLY A 25 -9.79 11.01 20.70
C GLY A 25 -8.81 11.73 19.75
N VAL A 26 -8.27 11.02 18.76
CA VAL A 26 -7.31 11.60 17.80
C VAL A 26 -8.07 12.41 16.75
N SER A 27 -7.72 13.70 16.64
CA SER A 27 -8.26 14.58 15.60
C SER A 27 -7.52 14.37 14.28
N ALA A 28 -8.28 14.21 13.19
CA ALA A 28 -7.78 14.07 11.83
C ALA A 28 -8.58 14.96 10.86
N SER A 29 -8.72 16.25 11.19
CA SER A 29 -9.58 17.20 10.45
C SER A 29 -9.35 17.19 8.93
N ARG A 30 -8.09 17.19 8.49
CA ARG A 30 -7.75 17.16 7.05
C ARG A 30 -8.02 15.82 6.36
N PHE A 31 -8.09 14.72 7.10
CA PHE A 31 -8.50 13.43 6.56
C PHE A 31 -10.02 13.39 6.30
N TRP A 32 -10.80 14.00 7.20
CA TRP A 32 -12.27 14.06 7.12
C TRP A 32 -12.81 15.27 6.34
N GLU A 33 -11.95 16.11 5.77
CA GLU A 33 -12.36 17.25 4.97
C GLU A 33 -13.10 16.81 3.70
N MET A 34 -14.29 17.36 3.48
CA MET A 34 -15.16 17.07 2.32
C MET A 34 -15.61 18.35 1.59
N GLY A 35 -14.96 19.48 1.88
CA GLY A 35 -15.24 20.80 1.33
C GLY A 35 -16.25 21.61 2.13
N GLU A 36 -16.34 21.35 3.42
CA GLU A 36 -17.30 21.97 4.34
C GLU A 36 -16.64 23.01 5.25
N SER A 37 -15.31 22.93 5.43
CA SER A 37 -14.61 23.92 6.25
C SER A 37 -14.47 25.27 5.56
N GLY A 38 -14.12 26.28 6.36
CA GLY A 38 -13.76 27.62 5.88
C GLY A 38 -12.32 27.73 5.36
N ASP A 39 -11.59 26.61 5.26
CA ASP A 39 -10.20 26.62 4.79
C ASP A 39 -10.13 27.02 3.31
N HIS A 40 -9.06 27.72 2.92
CA HIS A 40 -8.88 28.22 1.55
C HIS A 40 -8.94 27.13 0.48
N ASP A 41 -8.50 25.90 0.80
CA ASP A 41 -8.46 24.75 -0.09
C ASP A 41 -9.61 23.74 0.15
N ALA A 42 -10.58 24.06 1.02
CA ALA A 42 -11.70 23.16 1.32
C ALA A 42 -12.44 22.75 0.04
N ARG A 43 -12.64 23.69 -0.89
CA ARG A 43 -13.32 23.42 -2.18
C ARG A 43 -12.67 22.29 -2.99
N ASP A 44 -11.36 22.08 -2.87
CA ASP A 44 -10.66 21.01 -3.59
C ASP A 44 -11.05 19.62 -3.05
N PHE A 45 -11.37 19.53 -1.76
CA PHE A 45 -11.82 18.30 -1.11
C PHE A 45 -13.25 17.91 -1.47
N LYS A 46 -14.07 18.86 -1.92
CA LYS A 46 -15.42 18.55 -2.44
C LYS A 46 -15.37 17.57 -3.61
N TYR A 47 -14.35 17.68 -4.46
CA TYR A 47 -14.20 16.87 -5.68
C TYR A 47 -13.08 15.82 -5.58
N ASN A 48 -12.28 15.86 -4.51
CA ASN A 48 -11.22 14.87 -4.27
C ASN A 48 -10.84 14.82 -2.78
N ASN A 49 -11.41 13.87 -2.03
CA ASN A 49 -11.17 13.65 -0.58
C ASN A 49 -10.85 12.17 -0.29
N TYR A 50 -10.57 11.84 0.97
CA TYR A 50 -10.21 10.47 1.39
C TYR A 50 -11.41 9.55 1.65
N ILE A 51 -12.63 10.08 1.73
CA ILE A 51 -13.83 9.34 2.18
C ILE A 51 -14.63 8.80 1.00
N SER A 52 -14.77 9.61 -0.06
CA SER A 52 -15.51 9.23 -1.25
C SER A 52 -14.75 8.16 -2.04
N ARG A 53 -15.36 6.97 -2.17
CA ARG A 53 -14.80 5.78 -2.82
C ARG A 53 -14.22 6.00 -4.22
N TYR A 54 -14.79 6.93 -4.99
CA TYR A 54 -14.41 7.19 -6.38
C TYR A 54 -13.40 8.33 -6.54
N HIS A 55 -12.98 8.95 -5.45
CA HIS A 55 -11.94 9.96 -5.46
C HIS A 55 -10.57 9.31 -5.35
N LEU A 56 -9.53 10.02 -5.80
CA LEU A 56 -8.18 9.45 -5.89
C LEU A 56 -7.30 9.82 -4.71
N ARG A 57 -7.73 10.69 -3.78
CA ARG A 57 -6.92 11.05 -2.62
C ARG A 57 -6.66 9.84 -1.72
N HIS A 58 -7.62 8.92 -1.62
CA HIS A 58 -7.38 7.52 -1.25
C HIS A 58 -7.54 6.66 -2.51
N LEU A 59 -6.43 6.11 -2.99
CA LEU A 59 -6.37 5.18 -4.11
C LEU A 59 -6.25 3.75 -3.57
N ASP A 60 -7.39 3.07 -3.40
CA ASP A 60 -7.40 1.64 -3.19
C ASP A 60 -7.27 0.91 -4.54
N LEU A 61 -6.06 0.41 -4.82
CA LEU A 61 -5.74 -0.24 -6.10
C LEU A 61 -6.58 -1.50 -6.32
N MET A 62 -6.85 -2.26 -5.26
CA MET A 62 -7.64 -3.49 -5.39
C MET A 62 -9.05 -3.16 -5.84
N ASP A 63 -9.67 -2.18 -5.17
CA ASP A 63 -11.04 -1.77 -5.44
C ASP A 63 -11.17 -1.10 -6.81
N LEU A 64 -10.23 -0.22 -7.16
CA LEU A 64 -10.21 0.45 -8.46
C LEU A 64 -10.04 -0.55 -9.62
N LEU A 65 -9.06 -1.45 -9.54
CA LEU A 65 -8.78 -2.41 -10.62
C LEU A 65 -9.91 -3.44 -10.78
N ALA A 66 -10.64 -3.73 -9.71
CA ALA A 66 -11.85 -4.55 -9.75
C ALA A 66 -13.11 -3.79 -10.24
N PHE A 67 -12.96 -2.54 -10.73
CA PHE A 67 -14.07 -1.66 -11.08
C PHE A 67 -15.12 -1.56 -9.96
N PHE A 68 -14.65 -1.51 -8.71
CA PHE A 68 -15.47 -1.41 -7.51
C PHE A 68 -16.40 -2.63 -7.30
N GLN A 69 -16.12 -3.74 -7.98
CA GLN A 69 -16.87 -4.99 -7.84
C GLN A 69 -16.14 -5.96 -6.90
N ASN A 70 -16.66 -6.12 -5.69
CA ASN A 70 -16.03 -6.95 -4.65
C ASN A 70 -15.75 -8.40 -5.09
N LYS A 71 -16.56 -8.95 -6.01
CA LYS A 71 -16.37 -10.31 -6.53
C LYS A 71 -15.21 -10.46 -7.51
N ALA A 72 -14.69 -9.35 -8.04
CA ALA A 72 -13.58 -9.30 -8.99
C ALA A 72 -12.24 -8.95 -8.31
N ASN A 73 -12.21 -8.80 -6.99
CA ASN A 73 -11.00 -8.49 -6.24
C ASN A 73 -9.95 -9.60 -6.38
N ALA A 74 -8.70 -9.20 -6.57
CA ALA A 74 -7.55 -10.10 -6.62
C ALA A 74 -6.68 -9.94 -5.36
N PRO A 75 -6.06 -11.02 -4.85
CA PRO A 75 -5.06 -10.92 -3.79
C PRO A 75 -3.79 -10.21 -4.29
N LEU A 76 -3.20 -9.34 -3.45
CA LEU A 76 -1.95 -8.62 -3.75
C LEU A 76 -0.84 -9.58 -4.17
N ASP A 77 -0.64 -10.65 -3.40
CA ASP A 77 0.43 -11.63 -3.65
C ASP A 77 0.35 -12.24 -5.05
N SER A 78 -0.84 -12.71 -5.44
CA SER A 78 -1.07 -13.34 -6.73
C SER A 78 -0.83 -12.37 -7.88
N LEU A 79 -1.35 -11.15 -7.80
CA LEU A 79 -1.19 -10.18 -8.89
C LEU A 79 0.25 -9.65 -8.97
N ALA A 80 0.89 -9.39 -7.83
CA ALA A 80 2.30 -8.98 -7.77
C ALA A 80 3.21 -10.00 -8.47
N LYS A 81 3.04 -11.29 -8.17
CA LYS A 81 3.78 -12.39 -8.81
C LYS A 81 3.53 -12.46 -10.32
N LEU A 82 2.27 -12.33 -10.75
CA LEU A 82 1.93 -12.28 -12.19
C LEU A 82 2.55 -11.08 -12.91
N CYS A 83 2.75 -9.96 -12.20
CA CYS A 83 3.43 -8.78 -12.71
C CYS A 83 4.98 -8.86 -12.66
N GLY A 84 5.53 -10.01 -12.24
CA GLY A 84 6.97 -10.25 -12.12
C GLY A 84 7.61 -9.72 -10.83
N PHE A 85 6.81 -9.29 -9.85
CA PHE A 85 7.29 -8.84 -8.55
C PHE A 85 7.39 -10.00 -7.55
N PRO A 86 8.17 -9.86 -6.47
CA PRO A 86 8.40 -10.96 -5.52
C PRO A 86 7.15 -11.52 -4.83
N GLY A 87 6.14 -10.66 -4.60
CA GLY A 87 4.97 -11.02 -3.79
C GLY A 87 5.29 -11.14 -2.30
N LYS A 88 4.36 -11.75 -1.55
CA LYS A 88 4.46 -11.96 -0.10
C LYS A 88 5.61 -12.89 0.24
N MET A 89 6.32 -12.56 1.32
CA MET A 89 7.35 -13.41 1.92
C MET A 89 6.85 -13.99 3.24
N GLY A 90 6.90 -15.32 3.37
CA GLY A 90 6.61 -15.99 4.63
C GLY A 90 5.12 -16.12 4.94
N MET A 91 4.65 -15.38 5.94
CA MET A 91 3.35 -15.60 6.61
C MET A 91 2.14 -14.99 5.88
N ASP A 92 0.96 -15.51 6.21
CA ASP A 92 -0.34 -14.93 5.84
C ASP A 92 -0.89 -14.01 6.94
N GLY A 93 -1.75 -13.05 6.58
CA GLY A 93 -2.36 -12.10 7.51
C GLY A 93 -3.14 -12.78 8.65
N SER A 94 -3.74 -13.95 8.40
CA SER A 94 -4.42 -14.75 9.44
C SER A 94 -3.49 -15.25 10.54
N ALA A 95 -2.18 -15.35 10.27
CA ALA A 95 -1.18 -15.81 11.22
C ALA A 95 -0.61 -14.68 12.10
N VAL A 96 -0.97 -13.41 11.86
CA VAL A 96 -0.41 -12.26 12.58
C VAL A 96 -0.71 -12.32 14.09
N TRP A 97 -1.95 -12.65 14.48
CA TRP A 97 -2.32 -12.71 15.90
C TRP A 97 -1.61 -13.85 16.65
N PRO A 98 -1.61 -15.11 16.15
CA PRO A 98 -0.79 -16.17 16.74
C PRO A 98 0.70 -15.83 16.83
N ALA A 99 1.29 -15.25 15.77
CA ALA A 99 2.69 -14.85 15.76
C ALA A 99 2.99 -13.80 16.84
N TYR A 100 2.08 -12.84 17.04
CA TYR A 100 2.22 -11.81 18.07
C TYR A 100 2.24 -12.44 19.47
N LEU A 101 1.32 -13.36 19.75
CA LEU A 101 1.28 -14.09 21.03
C LEU A 101 2.54 -14.94 21.26
N ALA A 102 3.15 -15.44 20.18
CA ALA A 102 4.40 -16.18 20.23
C ALA A 102 5.66 -15.29 20.31
N GLY A 103 5.51 -13.96 20.34
CA GLY A 103 6.64 -13.01 20.37
C GLY A 103 7.41 -12.87 19.04
N GLN A 104 6.84 -13.36 17.94
CA GLN A 104 7.44 -13.36 16.59
C GLN A 104 7.26 -12.01 15.90
N LEU A 105 7.72 -10.93 16.54
CA LEU A 105 7.53 -9.56 16.06
C LEU A 105 8.36 -9.26 14.82
N ASN A 106 9.50 -9.93 14.64
CA ASN A 106 10.35 -9.73 13.48
C ASN A 106 9.65 -10.26 12.22
N GLU A 107 9.03 -11.43 12.30
CA GLU A 107 8.29 -12.05 11.21
C GLU A 107 7.10 -11.19 10.78
N ILE A 108 6.35 -10.64 11.75
CA ILE A 108 5.25 -9.71 11.48
C ILE A 108 5.77 -8.45 10.79
N ARG A 109 6.88 -7.89 11.26
CA ARG A 109 7.50 -6.71 10.64
C ARG A 109 7.91 -6.99 9.20
N GLN A 110 8.63 -8.09 8.96
CA GLN A 110 9.06 -8.48 7.61
C GLN A 110 7.86 -8.64 6.68
N TYR A 111 6.80 -9.28 7.16
CA TYR A 111 5.54 -9.42 6.43
C TYR A 111 4.95 -8.05 6.04
N CYS A 112 4.75 -7.16 7.01
CA CYS A 112 4.20 -5.83 6.76
C CYS A 112 5.06 -5.00 5.79
N GLU A 113 6.38 -5.05 5.95
CA GLU A 113 7.31 -4.32 5.09
C GLU A 113 7.24 -4.82 3.64
N THR A 114 7.18 -6.14 3.42
CA THR A 114 7.04 -6.69 2.06
C THR A 114 5.70 -6.37 1.42
N ASP A 115 4.59 -6.33 2.18
CA ASP A 115 3.28 -5.93 1.67
C ASP A 115 3.27 -4.46 1.21
N VAL A 116 3.93 -3.57 1.96
CA VAL A 116 4.08 -2.16 1.59
C VAL A 116 4.89 -2.02 0.29
N VAL A 117 6.03 -2.71 0.19
CA VAL A 117 6.87 -2.69 -1.03
C VAL A 117 6.10 -3.25 -2.23
N ASN A 118 5.38 -4.37 -2.09
CA ASN A 118 4.57 -4.91 -3.16
C ASN A 118 3.45 -3.95 -3.59
N THR A 119 2.80 -3.27 -2.63
CA THR A 119 1.78 -2.26 -2.92
C THR A 119 2.35 -1.11 -3.75
N TYR A 120 3.55 -0.65 -3.40
CA TYR A 120 4.25 0.39 -4.15
C TYR A 120 4.65 -0.07 -5.56
N LEU A 121 5.19 -1.28 -5.72
CA LEU A 121 5.50 -1.84 -7.04
C LEU A 121 4.26 -1.98 -7.92
N MET A 122 3.13 -2.40 -7.33
CA MET A 122 1.84 -2.45 -8.01
C MET A 122 1.33 -1.06 -8.39
N TYR A 123 1.54 -0.06 -7.54
CA TYR A 123 1.26 1.34 -7.88
C TYR A 123 2.08 1.80 -9.09
N CYS A 124 3.39 1.54 -9.12
CA CYS A 124 4.23 1.87 -10.28
C CYS A 124 3.75 1.15 -11.55
N ARG A 125 3.35 -0.12 -11.44
CA ARG A 125 2.77 -0.87 -12.57
C ARG A 125 1.45 -0.26 -13.06
N TYR A 126 0.59 0.17 -12.14
CA TYR A 126 -0.65 0.85 -12.46
C TYR A 126 -0.41 2.20 -13.17
N GLN A 127 0.59 2.96 -12.71
CA GLN A 127 0.99 4.23 -13.33
C GLN A 127 1.50 4.04 -14.75
N LEU A 128 2.30 3.00 -15.00
CA LEU A 128 2.67 2.59 -16.36
C LEU A 128 1.45 2.19 -17.20
N PHE A 129 0.57 1.33 -16.64
CA PHE A 129 -0.62 0.83 -17.34
C PHE A 129 -1.54 1.95 -17.84
N ARG A 130 -1.69 3.03 -17.07
CA ARG A 130 -2.52 4.18 -17.43
C ARG A 130 -1.77 5.28 -18.19
N ALA A 131 -0.54 5.02 -18.64
CA ALA A 131 0.36 5.97 -19.29
C ALA A 131 0.64 7.24 -18.48
N ALA A 132 0.60 7.15 -17.15
CA ALA A 132 1.05 8.23 -16.26
C ALA A 132 2.56 8.21 -16.03
N PHE A 133 3.18 7.04 -16.15
CA PHE A 133 4.62 6.89 -16.28
C PHE A 133 4.97 6.49 -17.72
N THR A 134 6.06 7.03 -18.25
CA THR A 134 6.74 6.43 -19.41
C THR A 134 7.43 5.12 -19.00
N PRO A 135 7.82 4.27 -19.96
CA PRO A 135 8.62 3.08 -19.67
C PRO A 135 9.92 3.41 -18.93
N GLU A 136 10.55 4.55 -19.24
CA GLU A 136 11.78 5.01 -18.60
C GLU A 136 11.53 5.45 -17.15
N GLU A 137 10.48 6.25 -16.89
CA GLU A 137 10.09 6.65 -15.54
C GLU A 137 9.73 5.44 -14.68
N TYR A 138 8.99 4.49 -15.24
CA TYR A 138 8.69 3.23 -14.56
C TYR A 138 9.96 2.47 -14.19
N GLN A 139 10.91 2.34 -15.12
CA GLN A 139 12.16 1.62 -14.87
C GLN A 139 13.00 2.31 -13.79
N LEU A 140 13.06 3.65 -13.79
CA LEU A 140 13.73 4.42 -12.75
C LEU A 140 13.17 4.13 -11.36
N GLU A 141 11.84 4.04 -11.21
CA GLU A 141 11.22 3.72 -9.93
C GLU A 141 11.51 2.28 -9.48
N ILE A 142 11.53 1.32 -10.41
CA ILE A 142 11.90 -0.07 -10.09
C ILE A 142 13.36 -0.16 -9.64
N ASP A 143 14.26 0.56 -10.31
CA ASP A 143 15.68 0.57 -9.95
C ASP A 143 15.93 1.30 -8.63
N PHE A 144 15.18 2.38 -8.36
CA PHE A 144 15.18 3.06 -7.07
C PHE A 144 14.79 2.09 -5.94
N VAL A 145 13.66 1.38 -6.05
CA VAL A 145 13.25 0.39 -5.03
C VAL A 145 14.33 -0.67 -4.85
N LYS A 146 14.86 -1.24 -5.93
CA LYS A 146 15.92 -2.27 -5.84
C LYS A 146 17.18 -1.72 -5.16
N SER A 147 17.55 -0.47 -5.42
CA SER A 147 18.68 0.21 -4.78
C SER A 147 18.45 0.35 -3.27
N GLU A 148 17.33 0.91 -2.85
CA GLU A 148 17.04 1.17 -1.44
C GLU A 148 16.95 -0.13 -0.63
N LEU A 149 16.32 -1.17 -1.18
CA LEU A 149 16.24 -2.47 -0.51
C LEU A 149 17.61 -3.14 -0.36
N ARG A 150 18.53 -2.97 -1.33
CA ARG A 150 19.91 -3.45 -1.20
C ARG A 150 20.68 -2.70 -0.11
N GLN A 151 20.48 -1.39 -0.01
CA GLN A 151 21.09 -0.59 1.05
C GLN A 151 20.57 -1.01 2.43
N GLU A 152 19.27 -1.24 2.57
CA GLU A 152 18.68 -1.76 3.81
C GLU A 152 19.17 -3.17 4.14
N ALA A 153 19.35 -4.04 3.14
CA ALA A 153 19.95 -5.36 3.32
C ALA A 153 21.36 -5.29 3.93
N GLN A 154 22.16 -4.32 3.49
CA GLN A 154 23.53 -4.10 4.00
C GLN A 154 23.55 -3.55 5.42
N LYS A 155 22.56 -2.73 5.80
CA LYS A 155 22.45 -2.16 7.15
C LYS A 155 22.00 -3.19 8.18
N ASN A 156 21.16 -4.15 7.77
CA ASN A 156 20.56 -5.13 8.66
C ASN A 156 20.69 -6.56 8.09
N SER A 157 21.67 -7.30 8.59
CA SER A 157 21.94 -8.68 8.17
C SER A 157 20.82 -9.68 8.47
N LEU A 158 19.84 -9.31 9.29
CA LEU A 158 18.64 -10.12 9.58
C LEU A 158 17.44 -9.73 8.70
N SER A 159 17.62 -8.83 7.74
CA SER A 159 16.55 -8.41 6.85
C SER A 159 16.25 -9.47 5.76
N GLN A 160 14.99 -9.46 5.33
CA GLN A 160 14.41 -10.29 4.30
C GLN A 160 14.78 -9.86 2.88
N TRP A 161 15.48 -8.74 2.73
CA TRP A 161 15.57 -8.01 1.45
C TRP A 161 16.39 -8.71 0.38
N ASP A 162 17.47 -9.42 0.73
CA ASP A 162 18.20 -10.23 -0.24
C ASP A 162 17.32 -11.34 -0.83
N SER A 163 16.56 -12.02 0.04
CA SER A 163 15.62 -13.07 -0.37
C SER A 163 14.44 -12.51 -1.18
N TYR A 164 13.99 -11.30 -0.85
CA TYR A 164 12.94 -10.60 -1.58
C TYR A 164 13.42 -10.19 -2.99
N LEU A 165 14.60 -9.57 -3.08
CA LEU A 165 15.20 -9.12 -4.34
C LEU A 165 15.50 -10.28 -5.30
N ALA A 166 15.91 -11.44 -4.78
CA ALA A 166 16.16 -12.65 -5.57
C ALA A 166 14.92 -13.22 -6.26
N LYS A 167 13.71 -12.79 -5.87
CA LYS A 167 12.43 -13.27 -6.43
C LYS A 167 11.81 -12.34 -7.48
N PHE A 168 12.45 -11.22 -7.81
CA PHE A 168 12.03 -10.46 -9.00
C PHE A 168 12.22 -11.36 -10.22
N ALA A 169 11.21 -11.42 -11.10
CA ALA A 169 11.37 -12.09 -12.38
C ALA A 169 12.45 -11.39 -13.22
N ASN A 170 13.23 -12.18 -13.95
CA ASN A 170 14.18 -11.68 -14.95
C ASN A 170 13.43 -11.10 -16.16
#